data_AF-A0A5K0VKF5-F1
#
_entry.id   AF-A0A5K0VKF5-F1
#
_cell.length_a   1.000
_cell.length_b   1.000
_cell.length_c   1.000
_cell.angle_alpha   90.00
_cell.angle_beta   90.00
_cell.angle_gamma   90.00
#
_symmetry.space_group_name_H-M   'P 1'
#
loop_
_entity.id
_entity.type
_entity.pdbx_description
1 polymer ?
#
loop_
_entity_poly.entity_id
_entity_poly.type
_entity_poly.pdbx_seq_one_letter_code
_entity_poly.pdbx_strand_id
1 'polypeptide(L)' 'GHSSRLAALDYTVCLHSEVFVTTQGGNFPHFLMGHRRYLYEGHAKTIKPDKRKLALMFDNPRI' A
#
# COMPACT_ATOMS: atom_id res chain seq x y z
N GLY A 1 3.35 18.26 13.41
CA GLY A 1 2.13 18.03 14.22
C GLY A 1 1.04 17.33 13.43
N HIS A 2 0.34 18.05 12.54
CA HIS A 2 -0.82 17.51 11.80
C HIS A 2 -0.48 16.44 10.76
N SER A 3 0.56 16.66 9.95
CA SER A 3 0.98 15.70 8.91
C SER A 3 1.35 14.32 9.48
N SER A 4 2.13 14.28 10.57
CA SER A 4 2.48 13.02 11.25
C SER A 4 1.27 12.27 11.80
N ARG A 5 0.24 12.99 12.28
CA ARG A 5 -1.01 12.36 12.74
C ARG A 5 -1.80 11.74 11.60
N LEU A 6 -1.89 12.44 10.46
CA LEU A 6 -2.57 11.91 9.28
C LEU A 6 -1.84 10.68 8.74
N ALA A 7 -0.50 10.73 8.67
CA ALA A 7 0.31 9.57 8.28
C ALA A 7 0.14 8.37 9.24
N ALA A 8 -0.06 8.61 10.54
CA ALA A 8 -0.34 7.53 11.50
C ALA A 8 -1.72 6.89 11.27
N LEU A 9 -2.72 7.68 10.86
CA LEU A 9 -4.03 7.16 10.46
C LEU A 9 -3.91 6.30 9.20
N ASP A 10 -3.26 6.81 8.15
CA ASP A 10 -3.01 6.05 6.92
C ASP A 10 -2.28 4.74 7.21
N TYR A 11 -1.27 4.77 8.10
CA TYR A 11 -0.53 3.58 8.52
C TYR A 11 -1.43 2.55 9.20
N THR A 12 -2.26 2.98 10.16
CA THR A 12 -3.13 2.09 10.93
C THR A 12 -4.18 1.42 10.05
N VAL A 13 -4.80 2.18 9.14
CA VAL A 13 -5.79 1.65 8.20
C VAL A 13 -5.13 0.64 7.25
N CYS A 14 -3.97 0.96 6.69
CA CYS A 14 -3.26 0.06 5.79
C CYS A 14 -2.65 -1.16 6.52
N LEU A 15 -2.35 -1.06 7.82
CA LEU A 15 -1.88 -2.19 8.62
C LEU A 15 -2.98 -3.23 8.75
N HIS A 16 -4.21 -2.82 9.00
CA HIS A 16 -5.32 -3.72 9.27
C HIS A 16 -6.13 -4.16 8.04
N SER A 17 -5.79 -3.66 6.84
CA SER A 17 -6.50 -4.04 5.62
C SER A 17 -6.17 -5.47 5.19
N GLU A 18 -7.12 -6.17 4.57
CA GLU A 18 -6.89 -7.51 4.00
C GLU A 18 -5.84 -7.48 2.89
N VAL A 19 -5.90 -6.43 2.06
CA VAL A 19 -4.99 -6.20 0.93
C VAL A 19 -4.45 -4.79 1.01
N PHE A 20 -3.12 -4.65 0.84
CA PHE A 20 -2.45 -3.36 0.73
C PHE A 20 -1.86 -3.20 -0.68
N VAL A 21 -2.11 -2.06 -1.33
CA VAL A 21 -1.54 -1.73 -2.64
C VAL A 21 -0.61 -0.53 -2.48
N THR A 22 0.68 -0.71 -2.80
CA THR A 22 1.66 0.38 -2.71
C THR A 22 1.79 1.14 -4.01
N THR A 23 1.79 2.47 -3.95
CA THR A 23 1.93 3.34 -5.12
C THR A 23 3.36 3.82 -5.33
N GLN A 24 4.21 3.89 -4.32
CA GLN A 24 5.59 4.40 -4.42
C GLN A 24 6.54 3.58 -3.53
N GLY A 25 7.84 3.71 -3.76
CA GLY A 25 8.83 3.26 -2.79
C GLY A 25 8.92 4.20 -1.58
N GLY A 26 9.84 3.91 -0.67
CA GLY A 26 10.14 4.76 0.48
C GLY A 26 9.76 4.12 1.81
N ASN A 27 9.86 4.92 2.87
CA ASN A 27 9.82 4.43 4.25
C ASN A 27 8.46 3.87 4.66
N PHE A 28 7.36 4.52 4.26
CA PHE A 28 6.01 4.10 4.65
C PHE A 28 5.70 2.65 4.23
N PRO A 29 5.74 2.29 2.93
CA PRO A 29 5.45 0.91 2.53
C PRO A 29 6.52 -0.07 3.04
N HIS A 30 7.77 0.36 3.19
CA HIS A 30 8.84 -0.50 3.71
C HIS A 30 8.56 -0.95 5.15
N PHE A 31 8.25 -0.02 6.06
CA PHE A 31 7.90 -0.34 7.44
C PHE A 31 6.56 -1.08 7.55
N LEU A 32 5.58 -0.67 6.75
CA LEU A 32 4.25 -1.28 6.78
C LEU A 32 4.26 -2.74 6.32
N MET A 33 5.00 -3.08 5.26
CA MET A 33 5.10 -4.47 4.77
C MET A 33 5.70 -5.40 5.83
N GLY A 34 6.76 -4.97 6.51
CA GLY A 34 7.36 -5.75 7.60
C GLY A 34 6.39 -5.94 8.76
N HIS A 35 5.72 -4.87 9.18
CA HIS A 35 4.76 -4.93 10.28
C HIS A 35 3.55 -5.81 9.95
N ARG A 36 2.98 -5.70 8.74
CA ARG A 36 1.91 -6.57 8.24
C ARG A 36 2.36 -8.04 8.23
N ARG A 37 3.56 -8.34 7.72
CA ARG A 37 4.10 -9.70 7.71
C ARG A 37 4.25 -10.25 9.14
N TYR A 38 4.72 -9.44 10.09
CA TYR A 38 4.85 -9.84 11.49
C TYR A 38 3.49 -10.10 12.15
N LEU A 39 2.56 -9.15 12.05
CA LEU A 39 1.27 -9.19 12.74
C LEU A 39 0.37 -10.34 12.27
N TYR A 40 0.42 -10.69 10.98
CA TYR A 40 -0.42 -11.72 10.38
C TYR A 40 0.31 -13.05 10.16
N GLU A 41 1.39 -13.33 10.90
CA GLU A 41 2.15 -14.60 10.81
C GLU A 41 2.61 -14.92 9.37
N GLY A 42 2.92 -13.88 8.63
CA GLY A 42 3.29 -13.93 7.23
C GLY A 42 2.12 -13.81 6.23
N HIS A 43 0.89 -13.96 6.66
CA HIS A 43 -0.30 -13.96 5.82
C HIS A 43 -0.85 -12.55 5.60
N ALA A 44 -0.07 -11.68 4.94
CA ALA A 44 -0.52 -10.34 4.58
C ALA A 44 -0.35 -10.06 3.09
N LYS A 45 -1.47 -9.88 2.37
CA LYS A 45 -1.42 -9.59 0.94
C LYS A 45 -0.95 -8.16 0.70
N THR A 46 0.13 -8.03 -0.08
CA THR A 46 0.66 -6.76 -0.55
C THR A 46 0.87 -6.81 -2.05
N ILE A 47 0.39 -5.80 -2.77
CA ILE A 47 0.46 -5.68 -4.22
C ILE A 47 1.29 -4.45 -4.59
N LYS A 48 2.31 -4.65 -5.42
CA LYS A 48 3.06 -3.57 -6.07
C LYS A 48 2.73 -3.59 -7.55
N PRO A 49 1.77 -2.77 -8.02
CA PRO A 49 1.34 -2.81 -9.40
C PRO A 49 2.40 -2.23 -10.34
N ASP A 50 2.39 -2.69 -11.59
CA ASP A 50 3.10 -2.04 -12.69
C ASP A 50 2.34 -0.79 -13.11
N LYS A 51 2.85 0.37 -12.70
CA LYS A 51 2.20 1.66 -12.97
C LYS A 51 2.10 1.98 -14.46
N ARG A 52 3.06 1.55 -15.28
CA ARG A 52 3.04 1.83 -16.72
C ARG A 52 1.92 1.05 -17.39
N LYS A 53 1.75 -0.22 -17.01
CA LYS A 53 0.64 -1.04 -17.48
C LYS A 53 -0.71 -0.52 -17.00
N LEU A 54 -0.81 -0.11 -15.72
CA LEU A 54 -2.03 0.50 -15.19
C LEU A 54 -2.41 1.78 -15.96
N ALA A 55 -1.44 2.65 -16.23
CA ALA A 55 -1.68 3.87 -16.99
C ALA A 55 -2.25 3.56 -18.39
N LEU A 56 -1.64 2.61 -19.12
CA LEU A 56 -2.14 2.18 -20.43
C LEU A 56 -3.54 1.55 -20.36
N MET A 57 -3.86 0.81 -19.30
CA MET A 57 -5.20 0.27 -19.10
C MET A 57 -6.22 1.38 -18.86
N PHE A 58 -5.93 2.33 -17.97
CA PHE A 58 -6.87 3.42 -17.66
C PHE A 58 -7.03 4.43 -18.80
N ASP A 59 -6.05 4.54 -19.70
CA ASP A 59 -6.11 5.41 -20.87
C ASP A 59 -6.91 4.80 -22.05
N ASN A 60 -7.23 3.50 -21.99
CA ASN A 60 -8.02 2.85 -23.03
C ASN A 60 -9.53 3.07 -22.79
N PRO A 61 -10.25 3.83 -23.65
CA PRO A 61 -11.67 4.14 -23.48
C PRO A 61 -12.60 2.96 -23.83
N ARG A 62 -12.05 1.80 -24.19
CA ARG A 62 -12.80 0.60 -24.61
C ARG A 62 -12.68 -0.57 -23.61
N ILE A 63 -12.20 -0.29 -22.40
CA ILE A 63 -12.40 -1.17 -21.24
C ILE A 63 -13.68 -0.72 -20.54
#